data_AF-A0A6N0NRS4-F1
#
_entry.id   AF-A0A6N0NRS4-F1
#
_cell.length_a   1.000
_cell.length_b   1.000
_cell.length_c   1.000
_cell.angle_alpha   90.00
_cell.angle_beta   90.00
_cell.angle_gamma   90.00
#
_symmetry.space_group_name_H-M   'P 1'
#
loop_
_entity.id
_entity.type
_entity.pdbx_description
1 polymer ?
#
loop_
_entity_poly.entity_id
_entity_poly.type
_entity_poly.pdbx_seq_one_letter_code
_entity_poly.pdbx_strand_id
1 'polypeptide(L)' 'MKQTRTAILLPTGEVCVFRGNLLEHLFLSLKEFEESRVKMEVNFSNFHVGRGYQGALVEECGRIVQMIKRSLDKPIDKP' A
#
# COMPACT_ATOMS: atom_id res chain seq x y z
N MET A 1 22.27 2.75 3.72
CA MET A 1 21.59 1.65 2.99
C MET A 1 20.30 2.20 2.40
N LYS A 2 20.05 2.05 1.09
CA LYS A 2 18.70 2.32 0.55
C LYS A 2 17.77 1.26 1.15
N GLN A 3 16.86 1.69 2.02
CA GLN A 3 15.95 0.76 2.68
C GLN A 3 15.04 0.10 1.64
N THR A 4 14.81 -1.21 1.82
CA THR A 4 14.01 -2.05 0.96
C THR A 4 12.57 -1.56 0.87
N ARG A 5 12.02 -1.53 -0.35
CA ARG A 5 10.60 -1.25 -0.58
C ARG A 5 9.80 -2.51 -0.87
N THR A 6 8.69 -2.65 -0.17
CA THR A 6 7.73 -3.75 -0.35
C THR A 6 6.37 -3.19 -0.73
N ALA A 7 5.85 -3.58 -1.89
CA ALA A 7 4.51 -3.23 -2.32
C ALA A 7 3.51 -4.35 -1.97
N ILE A 8 2.33 -3.96 -1.46
CA ILE A 8 1.27 -4.87 -1.07
C ILE A 8 0.00 -4.46 -1.83
N LEU A 9 -0.47 -5.34 -2.71
CA LEU A 9 -1.77 -5.22 -3.36
C LEU A 9 -2.83 -5.92 -2.50
N LEU A 10 -3.88 -5.20 -2.15
CA LEU A 10 -5.05 -5.76 -1.47
C LEU A 10 -6.06 -6.32 -2.49
N PRO A 11 -6.92 -7.28 -2.09
CA PRO A 11 -8.01 -7.78 -2.95
C PRO A 11 -8.98 -6.70 -3.43
N THR A 12 -9.08 -5.59 -2.69
CA THR A 12 -9.92 -4.42 -3.01
C THR A 12 -9.28 -3.48 -4.02
N GLY A 13 -8.02 -3.69 -4.41
CA GLY A 13 -7.33 -2.97 -5.48
C GLY A 13 -6.36 -1.87 -5.05
N GLU A 14 -6.34 -1.49 -3.77
CA GLU A 14 -5.38 -0.53 -3.22
C GLU A 14 -3.99 -1.14 -3.10
N VAL A 15 -2.97 -0.29 -3.24
CA VAL A 15 -1.56 -0.70 -3.11
C VAL A 15 -0.88 0.12 -2.02
N CYS A 16 -0.39 -0.54 -0.98
CA CYS A 16 0.51 0.07 0.00
C CYS A 16 1.96 -0.16 -0.42
N VAL A 17 2.80 0.86 -0.37
CA VAL A 17 4.26 0.71 -0.51
C VAL A 17 4.92 1.06 0.81
N PHE A 18 5.59 0.07 1.40
CA PHE A 18 6.32 0.22 2.64
C PHE A 18 7.80 0.38 2.37
N ARG A 19 8.46 1.18 3.19
CA ARG A 19 9.92 1.23 3.34
C ARG A 19 10.26 0.69 4.73
N GLY A 20 10.73 -0.56 4.80
CA GLY A 20 10.75 -1.31 6.05
C GLY A 20 9.33 -1.49 6.58
N ASN A 21 9.02 -0.97 7.77
CA ASN A 21 7.68 -1.02 8.38
C ASN A 21 6.89 0.29 8.24
N LEU A 22 7.47 1.31 7.61
CA LEU A 22 6.82 2.60 7.40
C LEU A 22 6.01 2.58 6.10
N LEU A 23 4.73 2.95 6.16
CA LEU A 23 3.96 3.23 4.96
C LEU A 23 4.50 4.50 4.29
N GLU A 24 5.13 4.36 3.12
CA GLU A 24 5.70 5.47 2.35
C GLU A 24 4.72 6.01 1.32
N HIS A 25 3.96 5.10 0.66
CA HIS A 25 2.93 5.47 -0.30
C HIS A 25 1.67 4.61 -0.14
N LEU A 26 0.52 5.20 -0.45
CA LEU A 26 -0.74 4.52 -0.60
C LEU A 26 -1.36 4.95 -1.93
N PHE A 27 -1.66 3.98 -2.79
CA PHE A 27 -2.36 4.16 -4.04
C PHE A 27 -3.77 3.57 -3.92
N LEU A 28 -4.78 4.27 -4.45
CA LEU A 28 -6.17 3.82 -4.34
C LEU A 28 -6.55 2.80 -5.42
N SER A 29 -5.66 2.59 -6.41
CA SER A 29 -5.82 1.54 -7.42
C SER A 29 -4.48 0.99 -7.91
N LEU A 30 -4.49 -0.25 -8.38
CA LEU A 30 -3.31 -0.87 -9.02
C LEU A 30 -2.84 -0.06 -10.24
N LYS A 31 -3.76 0.48 -11.04
CA LYS A 31 -3.44 1.28 -12.23
C LYS A 31 -2.61 2.52 -11.86
N GLU A 32 -3.02 3.24 -10.82
CA GLU A 32 -2.31 4.42 -10.33
C GLU A 32 -0.88 4.07 -9.87
N PHE A 33 -0.74 2.94 -9.17
CA PHE A 33 0.58 2.41 -8.81
C PHE A 33 1.41 2.06 -10.05
N GLU A 34 0.83 1.41 -11.05
CA GLU A 34 1.52 0.98 -12.27
C GLU A 34 2.04 2.13 -13.12
N GLU A 35 1.30 3.24 -13.16
CA GLU A 35 1.68 4.48 -13.85
C GLU A 35 2.70 5.31 -13.03
N SER A 36 2.87 5.00 -11.74
CA SER A 36 3.80 5.70 -10.85
C SER A 36 5.26 5.32 -11.05
N ARG A 37 6.17 6.27 -10.81
CA ARG A 37 7.62 5.98 -10.75
C ARG A 37 8.01 5.06 -9.59
N VAL A 38 7.17 4.99 -8.55
CA VAL A 38 7.41 4.17 -7.34
C VAL A 38 7.53 2.68 -7.69
N LYS A 39 6.78 2.19 -8.69
CA LYS A 39 6.87 0.80 -9.17
C LYS A 39 8.30 0.38 -9.51
N MET A 40 9.09 1.26 -10.12
CA MET A 40 10.48 0.95 -10.51
C MET A 40 11.43 0.83 -9.31
N GLU A 41 11.01 1.31 -8.14
CA GLU A 41 11.80 1.30 -6.91
C GLU A 41 11.41 0.16 -5.96
N VAL A 42 10.39 -0.63 -6.30
CA VAL A 42 9.91 -1.75 -5.49
C VAL A 42 10.85 -2.94 -5.61
N ASN A 43 11.26 -3.48 -4.46
CA ASN A 43 12.13 -4.66 -4.39
C ASN A 43 11.34 -5.95 -4.22
N PHE A 44 10.26 -5.89 -3.44
CA PHE A 44 9.43 -7.04 -3.09
C PHE A 44 7.95 -6.72 -3.24
N SER A 45 7.12 -7.71 -3.56
CA SER A 45 5.67 -7.55 -3.45
C SER A 45 4.93 -8.87 -3.32
N ASN A 46 3.67 -8.81 -2.85
CA ASN A 46 2.76 -9.96 -2.85
C ASN A 46 2.08 -10.19 -4.21
N PHE A 47 2.50 -9.48 -5.26
CA PHE A 47 1.98 -9.60 -6.62
C PHE A 47 3.16 -9.63 -7.62
N HIS A 48 2.90 -9.55 -8.92
CA HIS A 48 3.90 -9.73 -9.97
C HIS A 48 4.86 -8.52 -10.14
N VAL A 49 5.42 -7.99 -9.04
CA VAL A 49 6.39 -6.88 -9.04
C VAL A 49 7.58 -7.18 -8.13
N GLY A 50 8.80 -7.08 -8.66
CA GLY A 50 10.01 -7.39 -7.90
C GLY A 50 10.05 -8.88 -7.48
N ARG A 51 10.55 -9.16 -6.28
CA ARG A 51 10.59 -10.51 -5.69
C ARG A 51 9.32 -10.79 -4.88
N GLY A 52 8.93 -12.06 -4.80
CA GLY A 52 7.76 -12.46 -4.00
C GLY A 52 7.90 -12.12 -2.52
N TYR A 53 6.78 -11.71 -1.91
CA TYR A 53 6.65 -11.40 -0.49
C TYR A 53 5.35 -11.96 0.07
N GLN A 54 5.45 -12.64 1.22
CA GLN A 54 4.32 -13.14 2.00
C GLN A 54 4.65 -12.97 3.49
N GLY A 55 4.21 -11.86 4.10
CA GLY A 55 4.54 -11.55 5.48
C GLY A 55 3.62 -10.47 6.08
N ALA A 56 3.93 -10.03 7.30
CA ALA A 56 3.04 -9.21 8.14
C ALA A 56 2.53 -7.91 7.49
N LEU A 57 3.31 -7.28 6.60
CA LEU A 57 2.87 -6.09 5.85
C LEU A 57 1.56 -6.29 5.04
N VAL A 58 1.18 -7.53 4.70
CA VAL A 58 -0.10 -7.81 4.03
C VAL A 58 -1.28 -7.43 4.94
N GLU A 59 -1.25 -7.90 6.19
CA GLU A 59 -2.29 -7.61 7.19
C GLU A 59 -2.29 -6.14 7.57
N GLU A 60 -1.10 -5.55 7.73
CA GLU A 60 -0.95 -4.15 8.11
C GLU A 60 -1.49 -3.19 7.04
N CYS A 61 -1.25 -3.47 5.76
CA CYS A 61 -1.86 -2.69 4.67
C CYS A 61 -3.40 -2.72 4.74
N GLY A 62 -3.98 -3.90 4.98
CA GLY A 62 -5.42 -4.05 5.14
C GLY A 62 -5.98 -3.22 6.30
N ARG A 63 -5.30 -3.24 7.46
CA ARG A 63 -5.66 -2.45 8.64
C ARG A 63 -5.67 -0.95 8.35
N ILE A 64 -4.61 -0.45 7.71
CA ILE A 64 -4.47 0.96 7.35
C ILE A 64 -5.59 1.41 6.41
N VAL A 65 -5.83 0.66 5.33
CA VAL A 65 -6.87 1.01 4.35
C VAL A 65 -8.26 1.02 4.98
N GLN A 66 -8.57 0.05 5.85
CA GLN A 66 -9.84 0.04 6.58
C GLN A 66 -9.99 1.26 7.50
N MET A 67 -8.93 1.68 8.20
CA MET A 67 -8.96 2.87 9.05
C MET A 67 -9.22 4.15 8.26
N ILE A 68 -8.59 4.29 7.08
CA ILE A 68 -8.78 5.45 6.20
C ILE A 68 -10.23 5.49 5.70
N LYS A 69 -10.75 4.38 5.18
CA LYS A 69 -12.15 4.30 4.70
C LYS A 69 -13.15 4.69 5.79
N ARG A 70 -13.01 4.13 6.99
CA ARG A 70 -13.87 4.48 8.14
C ARG A 70 -13.80 5.96 8.53
N SER A 71 -12.66 6.61 8.31
CA SER A 71 -12.49 8.04 8.61
C SER A 71 -13.15 8.93 7.57
N LEU A 72 -13.23 8.47 6.31
CA LEU A 72 -13.91 9.18 5.21
C LEU A 72 -15.44 9.00 5.27
N ASP A 73 -15.91 7.84 5.74
CA ASP A 73 -17.35 7.56 5.87
C ASP A 73 -18.02 8.28 7.05
N LYS A 74 -17.25 8.92 7.93
CA LYS A 74 -17.85 9.76 8.97
C LYS A 74 -18.33 11.07 8.34
N PRO A 75 -19.64 11.38 8.37
CA PRO A 75 -20.11 12.70 7.97
C PRO A 75 -19.38 13.74 8.82
N ILE A 76 -18.83 14.76 8.16
CA ILE A 76 -18.34 15.96 8.83
C ILE A 76 -19.59 16.58 9.48
N ASP A 77 -19.80 16.33 10.77
CA ASP A 77 -20.72 17.13 11.57
C ASP A 77 -20.24 18.58 11.44
N LYS A 78 -20.92 19.34 10.57
CA LYS A 78 -20.74 20.78 10.52
C LYS A 78 -21.28 21.36 11.83
N PRO A 79 -20.49 22.16 12.56
CA PRO A 79 -21.00 22.92 13.70
C PRO A 79 -22.07 23.92 13.28
#